data_AF-A0A8J8K027-F1
#
_entry.id   AF-A0A8J8K027-F1
#
_cell.length_a   1.000
_cell.length_b   1.000
_cell.length_c   1.000
_cell.angle_alpha   90.00
_cell.angle_beta   90.00
_cell.angle_gamma   90.00
#
_symmetry.space_group_name_H-M   'P 1'
#
loop_
_entity.id
_entity.type
_entity.pdbx_description
1 polymer ?
#
loop_
_entity_poly.entity_id
_entity_poly.type
_entity_poly.pdbx_seq_one_letter_code
_entity_poly.pdbx_strand_id
1 'polypeptide(L)'
;QPTQTHLGDIIANHPPTSPSTDAHFSAIAWWGIKFRYWAFRYTPDDQSNLHRVRIFVHYHEAEPDKTLQHSLGLDKGLLAIVHAFAEKDQQQQNNIVIAHELLHTVGATDKYNTRNQPMFPDGYAEPDLQPLFPQSLAEIMSAKIPSSHTQSKMAASLAQCIIGNKTAYEINWLKVQATN
;
A
#
# COMPACT_ATOMS: atom_id res chain seq x y z
N GLN A 1 -16.46 -2.66 12.41
CA GLN A 1 -15.55 -2.88 11.26
C GLN A 1 -14.68 -1.63 11.14
N PRO A 2 -13.36 -1.75 10.93
CA PRO A 2 -12.44 -0.61 10.91
C PRO A 2 -12.62 0.30 9.68
N THR A 3 -13.20 -0.23 8.60
CA THR A 3 -13.55 0.52 7.37
C THR A 3 -14.88 0.01 6.81
N GLN A 4 -15.52 0.83 5.97
CA GLN A 4 -16.61 0.44 5.07
C GLN A 4 -16.14 0.70 3.64
N THR A 5 -16.22 -0.31 2.77
CA THR A 5 -15.68 -0.23 1.41
C THR A 5 -16.82 -0.36 0.40
N HIS A 6 -16.81 0.50 -0.61
CA HIS A 6 -17.74 0.48 -1.72
C HIS A 6 -16.97 0.50 -3.03
N LEU A 7 -17.42 -0.29 -4.00
CA LEU A 7 -16.87 -0.25 -5.35
C LEU A 7 -17.38 1.00 -6.06
N GLY A 8 -16.47 1.79 -6.62
CA GLY A 8 -16.81 2.95 -7.46
C GLY A 8 -17.06 2.56 -8.91
N ASP A 9 -17.44 3.54 -9.71
CA ASP A 9 -17.67 3.36 -11.15
C ASP A 9 -16.37 3.04 -11.92
N ILE A 10 -16.53 2.42 -13.09
CA ILE A 10 -15.44 2.24 -14.04
C ILE A 10 -15.09 3.60 -14.66
N ILE A 11 -13.80 3.92 -14.67
CA ILE A 11 -13.29 5.22 -15.12
C ILE A 11 -12.62 5.06 -16.48
N ALA A 12 -13.11 5.77 -17.49
CA ALA A 12 -12.55 5.72 -18.84
C ALA A 12 -11.36 6.69 -19.05
N ASN A 13 -11.28 7.76 -18.26
CA ASN A 13 -10.23 8.78 -18.39
C ASN A 13 -9.08 8.46 -17.44
N HIS A 14 -7.89 8.20 -17.93
CA HIS A 14 -6.76 7.83 -17.08
C HIS A 14 -6.24 9.01 -16.22
N PRO A 15 -5.74 8.74 -14.99
CA PRO A 15 -5.06 9.74 -14.18
C PRO A 15 -3.74 10.19 -14.82
N PRO A 16 -3.16 11.33 -14.39
CA PRO A 16 -1.84 11.74 -14.84
C PRO A 16 -0.78 10.69 -14.49
N THR A 17 0.14 10.41 -15.41
CA THR A 17 1.26 9.49 -15.19
C THR A 17 2.06 9.88 -13.95
N SER A 18 2.35 8.88 -13.11
CA SER A 18 3.19 9.02 -11.93
C SER A 18 4.59 9.55 -12.29
N PRO A 19 5.17 10.46 -11.49
CA PRO A 19 6.56 10.87 -11.65
C PRO A 19 7.51 9.69 -11.47
N SER A 20 8.70 9.78 -12.06
CA SER A 20 9.76 8.80 -11.82
C SER A 20 10.27 8.85 -10.37
N THR A 21 10.89 7.77 -9.89
CA THR A 21 11.39 7.66 -8.51
C THR A 21 12.49 8.68 -8.19
N ASP A 22 13.18 9.20 -9.19
CA ASP A 22 14.20 10.25 -9.10
C ASP A 22 13.65 11.68 -9.29
N ALA A 23 12.33 11.84 -9.40
CA ALA A 23 11.71 13.14 -9.61
C ALA A 23 11.94 14.09 -8.43
N HIS A 24 12.23 15.36 -8.74
CA HIS A 24 12.33 16.41 -7.72
C HIS A 24 10.99 16.63 -6.99
N PHE A 25 11.08 17.09 -5.73
CA PHE A 25 9.91 17.36 -4.89
C PHE A 25 8.85 18.26 -5.56
N SER A 26 9.28 19.28 -6.33
CA SER A 26 8.36 20.16 -7.07
C SER A 26 7.54 19.42 -8.12
N ALA A 27 8.14 18.44 -8.82
CA ALA A 27 7.44 17.61 -9.80
C ALA A 27 6.42 16.69 -9.11
N ILE A 28 6.77 16.11 -7.96
CA ILE A 28 5.86 15.29 -7.14
C ILE A 28 4.68 16.14 -6.64
N ALA A 29 4.95 17.34 -6.10
CA ALA A 29 3.92 18.24 -5.63
C ALA A 29 2.97 18.67 -6.76
N TRP A 30 3.52 19.04 -7.92
CA TRP A 30 2.74 19.41 -9.10
C TRP A 30 1.89 18.26 -9.63
N TRP A 31 2.45 17.04 -9.66
CA TRP A 31 1.68 15.85 -9.99
C TRP A 31 0.53 15.62 -9.00
N GLY A 32 0.77 15.78 -7.70
CA GLY A 32 -0.28 15.67 -6.69
C GLY A 32 -1.41 16.69 -6.89
N ILE A 33 -1.13 17.89 -7.40
CA ILE A 33 -2.17 18.87 -7.77
C ILE A 33 -2.95 18.40 -9.00
N LYS A 34 -2.25 17.98 -10.06
CA LYS A 34 -2.88 17.43 -11.28
C LYS A 34 -3.78 16.24 -10.97
N PHE A 35 -3.33 15.35 -10.08
CA PHE A 35 -4.07 14.16 -9.71
C PHE A 35 -5.36 14.51 -8.95
N ARG A 36 -5.29 15.44 -7.98
CA ARG A 36 -6.49 15.94 -7.29
C ARG A 36 -7.47 16.62 -8.25
N TYR A 37 -6.97 17.43 -9.19
CA TYR A 37 -7.80 18.05 -10.23
C TYR A 37 -8.47 17.00 -11.13
N TRP A 38 -7.72 15.99 -11.56
CA TRP A 38 -8.26 14.87 -12.34
C TRP A 38 -9.37 14.16 -11.58
N ALA A 39 -9.16 13.82 -10.30
CA ALA A 39 -10.15 13.14 -9.47
C ALA A 39 -11.42 14.00 -9.30
N PHE A 40 -11.26 15.32 -9.11
CA PHE A 40 -12.40 16.25 -9.06
C PHE A 40 -13.19 16.27 -10.39
N ARG A 41 -12.51 16.28 -11.53
CA ARG A 41 -13.14 16.45 -12.86
C ARG A 41 -13.78 15.19 -13.42
N TYR A 42 -13.16 14.04 -13.21
CA TYR A 42 -13.51 12.79 -13.90
C TYR A 42 -14.15 11.74 -13.00
N THR A 43 -14.10 11.95 -11.68
CA THR A 43 -14.78 11.09 -10.71
C THR A 43 -15.56 11.95 -9.69
N PRO A 44 -16.47 12.82 -10.14
CA PRO A 44 -17.27 13.64 -9.24
C PRO A 44 -18.25 12.77 -8.45
N ASP A 45 -18.44 13.09 -7.18
CA ASP A 45 -19.51 12.54 -6.35
C ASP A 45 -19.92 13.58 -5.28
N ASP A 46 -20.88 13.22 -4.44
CA ASP A 46 -21.45 14.08 -3.41
C ASP A 46 -20.77 13.95 -2.03
N GLN A 47 -19.74 13.12 -1.91
CA GLN A 47 -19.11 12.78 -0.63
C GLN A 47 -17.79 13.56 -0.41
N SER A 48 -17.60 14.07 0.80
CA SER A 48 -16.37 14.77 1.17
C SER A 48 -15.16 13.84 1.19
N ASN A 49 -14.04 14.28 0.60
CA ASN A 49 -12.75 13.60 0.68
C ASN A 49 -12.01 13.81 2.00
N LEU A 50 -12.58 14.54 2.97
CA LEU A 50 -11.92 14.79 4.26
C LEU A 50 -11.88 13.57 5.18
N HIS A 51 -12.79 12.61 4.98
CA HIS A 51 -12.99 11.46 5.89
C HIS A 51 -13.11 10.12 5.16
N ARG A 52 -12.70 10.05 3.88
CA ARG A 52 -12.74 8.81 3.09
C ARG A 52 -11.50 8.69 2.24
N VAL A 53 -11.08 7.45 2.02
CA VAL A 53 -10.00 7.11 1.08
C VAL A 53 -10.61 6.69 -0.26
N ARG A 54 -10.01 7.15 -1.35
CA ARG A 54 -10.34 6.70 -2.71
C ARG A 54 -9.13 6.02 -3.31
N ILE A 55 -9.28 4.76 -3.66
CA ILE A 55 -8.22 3.97 -4.31
C ILE A 55 -8.66 3.73 -5.75
N PHE A 56 -7.86 4.23 -6.68
CA PHE A 56 -8.05 4.02 -8.11
C PHE A 56 -7.19 2.83 -8.54
N VAL A 57 -7.83 1.74 -8.93
CA VAL A 57 -7.11 0.53 -9.36
C VAL A 57 -7.05 0.48 -10.88
N HIS A 58 -5.84 0.54 -11.42
CA HIS A 58 -5.58 0.39 -12.84
C HIS A 58 -5.11 -1.05 -13.11
N TYR A 59 -6.01 -1.85 -13.66
CA TYR A 59 -5.72 -3.24 -14.04
C TYR A 59 -5.01 -3.31 -15.39
N HIS A 60 -3.87 -4.00 -15.41
CA HIS A 60 -3.09 -4.29 -16.61
C HIS A 60 -3.21 -5.77 -16.97
N GLU A 61 -3.22 -6.09 -18.25
CA GLU A 61 -3.10 -7.48 -18.70
C GLU A 61 -1.81 -8.10 -18.15
N ALA A 62 -1.92 -9.33 -17.63
CA ALA A 62 -0.74 -10.06 -17.17
C ALA A 62 0.01 -10.59 -18.38
N GLU A 63 1.23 -10.10 -18.58
CA GLU A 63 2.15 -10.66 -19.57
C GLU A 63 3.22 -11.49 -18.84
N PRO A 64 3.60 -12.66 -19.39
CA PRO A 64 4.76 -13.38 -18.89
C PRO A 64 5.97 -12.43 -18.82
N ASP A 65 6.66 -12.41 -17.67
CA ASP A 65 7.88 -11.62 -17.40
C ASP A 65 7.72 -10.10 -17.20
N LYS A 66 6.50 -9.54 -17.17
CA LYS A 66 6.32 -8.13 -16.76
C LYS A 66 6.17 -8.01 -15.25
N THR A 67 7.06 -7.25 -14.62
CA THR A 67 6.81 -6.68 -13.29
C THR A 67 5.98 -5.40 -13.45
N LEU A 68 4.93 -5.24 -12.65
CA LEU A 68 4.19 -3.97 -12.64
C LEU A 68 5.12 -2.84 -12.19
N GLN A 69 4.92 -1.66 -12.77
CA GLN A 69 5.47 -0.44 -12.20
C GLN A 69 5.08 -0.36 -10.72
N HIS A 70 6.02 0.02 -9.85
CA HIS A 70 5.77 0.20 -8.43
C HIS A 70 4.47 1.00 -8.25
N SER A 71 3.48 0.40 -7.57
CA SER A 71 2.27 1.14 -7.19
C SER A 71 2.73 2.36 -6.40
N LEU A 72 2.31 3.53 -6.86
CA LEU A 72 2.72 4.80 -6.26
C LEU A 72 1.53 5.32 -5.47
N GLY A 73 1.47 4.97 -4.18
CA GLY A 73 0.68 5.71 -3.23
C GLY A 73 1.25 7.11 -3.07
N LEU A 74 0.45 8.14 -3.41
CA LEU A 74 0.77 9.48 -2.95
C LEU A 74 0.44 9.53 -1.46
N ASP A 75 1.47 9.48 -0.63
CA ASP A 75 1.34 9.85 0.76
C ASP A 75 0.78 11.29 0.82
N LYS A 76 -0.32 11.48 1.56
CA LYS A 76 -0.95 12.78 1.91
C LYS A 76 -2.07 13.32 1.00
N GLY A 77 -3.13 12.54 0.80
CA GLY A 77 -4.39 13.12 0.29
C GLY A 77 -5.63 12.25 0.33
N LEU A 78 -5.61 11.09 1.00
CA LEU A 78 -6.69 10.11 0.98
C LEU A 78 -7.03 9.61 -0.45
N LEU A 79 -6.10 9.77 -1.41
CA LEU A 79 -6.20 9.28 -2.78
C LEU A 79 -4.97 8.42 -3.08
N ALA A 80 -5.17 7.24 -3.64
CA ALA A 80 -4.09 6.36 -4.09
C ALA A 80 -4.38 5.81 -5.49
N ILE A 81 -3.32 5.53 -6.25
CA ILE A 81 -3.40 4.77 -7.51
C ILE A 81 -2.66 3.45 -7.30
N VAL A 82 -3.35 2.35 -7.54
CA VAL A 82 -2.78 1.00 -7.50
C VAL A 82 -2.69 0.47 -8.92
N HIS A 83 -1.54 -0.04 -9.29
CA HIS A 83 -1.40 -0.84 -10.50
C HIS A 83 -1.53 -2.31 -10.12
N ALA A 84 -2.48 -3.00 -10.75
CA ALA A 84 -2.84 -4.39 -10.44
C ALA A 84 -2.85 -5.24 -11.72
N PHE A 85 -2.71 -6.55 -11.58
CA PHE A 85 -2.84 -7.47 -12.73
C PHE A 85 -4.29 -7.91 -12.94
N ALA A 86 -4.75 -7.95 -14.18
CA ALA A 86 -6.05 -8.47 -14.60
C ALA A 86 -6.05 -10.00 -14.73
N GLU A 87 -5.47 -10.70 -13.74
CA GLU A 87 -5.31 -12.16 -13.74
C GLU A 87 -5.86 -12.75 -12.45
N LYS A 88 -6.56 -13.88 -12.55
CA LYS A 88 -7.20 -14.54 -11.40
C LYS A 88 -6.18 -14.98 -10.35
N ASP A 89 -5.04 -15.51 -10.79
CA ASP A 89 -4.01 -16.05 -9.90
C ASP A 89 -3.28 -14.94 -9.13
N GLN A 90 -3.38 -13.68 -9.59
CA GLN A 90 -2.81 -12.50 -8.94
C GLN A 90 -3.80 -11.73 -8.07
N GLN A 91 -5.07 -12.16 -8.01
CA GLN A 91 -6.10 -11.42 -7.30
C GLN A 91 -5.76 -11.22 -5.81
N GLN A 92 -5.16 -12.22 -5.17
CA GLN A 92 -4.83 -12.15 -3.74
C GLN A 92 -3.64 -11.23 -3.46
N GLN A 93 -2.65 -11.21 -4.34
CA GLN A 93 -1.51 -10.32 -4.28
C GLN A 93 -1.92 -8.88 -4.58
N ASN A 94 -2.82 -8.67 -5.55
CA ASN A 94 -3.42 -7.35 -5.80
C ASN A 94 -4.11 -6.81 -4.54
N ASN A 95 -4.83 -7.66 -3.79
CA ASN A 95 -5.47 -7.24 -2.54
C ASN A 95 -4.45 -6.80 -1.48
N ILE A 96 -3.28 -7.43 -1.41
CA ILE A 96 -2.18 -7.00 -0.53
C ILE A 96 -1.72 -5.59 -0.91
N VAL A 97 -1.46 -5.36 -2.20
CA VAL A 97 -1.02 -4.04 -2.70
C VAL A 97 -2.09 -2.97 -2.42
N ILE A 98 -3.37 -3.27 -2.68
CA ILE A 98 -4.47 -2.33 -2.41
C ILE A 98 -4.52 -1.98 -0.91
N ALA A 99 -4.40 -2.96 -0.01
CA ALA A 99 -4.40 -2.71 1.43
C ALA A 99 -3.16 -1.94 1.89
N HIS A 100 -1.99 -2.23 1.30
CA HIS A 100 -0.75 -1.51 1.55
C HIS A 100 -0.88 -0.03 1.20
N GLU A 101 -1.37 0.28 -0.01
CA GLU A 101 -1.60 1.67 -0.44
C GLU A 101 -2.69 2.36 0.37
N LEU A 102 -3.75 1.63 0.76
CA LEU A 102 -4.77 2.15 1.69
C LEU A 102 -4.11 2.65 2.99
N LEU A 103 -3.23 1.84 3.58
CA LEU A 103 -2.57 2.17 4.84
C LEU A 103 -1.62 3.37 4.70
N HIS A 104 -0.93 3.51 3.57
CA HIS A 104 -0.16 4.73 3.28
C HIS A 104 -1.03 5.98 3.32
N THR A 105 -2.26 5.93 2.78
CA THR A 105 -3.13 7.12 2.78
C THR A 105 -3.52 7.62 4.18
N VAL A 106 -3.38 6.77 5.20
CA VAL A 106 -3.68 7.08 6.60
C VAL A 106 -2.42 7.14 7.48
N GLY A 107 -1.23 7.21 6.87
CA GLY A 107 0.03 7.56 7.54
C GLY A 107 0.99 6.41 7.80
N ALA A 108 0.70 5.19 7.36
CA ALA A 108 1.65 4.08 7.47
C ALA A 108 2.89 4.34 6.59
N THR A 109 4.06 3.92 7.06
CA THR A 109 5.32 3.97 6.31
C THR A 109 5.76 2.58 5.88
N ASP A 110 6.53 2.48 4.81
CA ASP A 110 7.14 1.22 4.36
C ASP A 110 8.01 0.59 5.46
N LYS A 111 8.01 -0.75 5.52
CA LYS A 111 8.79 -1.52 6.49
C LYS A 111 9.82 -2.45 5.83
N TYR A 112 10.29 -2.06 4.65
CA TYR A 112 11.38 -2.73 3.92
C TYR A 112 12.52 -1.76 3.59
N ASN A 113 13.71 -2.32 3.36
CA ASN A 113 14.91 -1.56 3.02
C ASN A 113 15.06 -1.36 1.49
N THR A 114 16.14 -0.69 1.08
CA THR A 114 16.46 -0.44 -0.35
C THR A 114 16.69 -1.70 -1.19
N ARG A 115 16.90 -2.87 -0.56
CA ARG A 115 16.97 -4.18 -1.22
C ARG A 115 15.62 -4.90 -1.23
N ASN A 116 14.54 -4.19 -0.90
CA ASN A 116 13.19 -4.70 -0.80
C ASN A 116 13.10 -5.92 0.17
N GLN A 117 13.82 -5.86 1.29
CA GLN A 117 13.75 -6.85 2.37
C GLN A 117 13.10 -6.24 3.61
N PRO A 118 12.26 -7.00 4.34
CA PRO A 118 11.69 -6.55 5.62
C PRO A 118 12.78 -6.06 6.60
N MET A 119 12.55 -4.92 7.24
CA MET A 119 13.46 -4.36 8.23
C MET A 119 13.13 -4.87 9.62
N PHE A 120 14.04 -5.55 10.30
CA PHE A 120 13.82 -5.98 11.67
C PHE A 120 13.91 -4.78 12.65
N PRO A 121 13.06 -4.69 13.70
CA PRO A 121 11.93 -5.59 13.97
C PRO A 121 10.63 -5.19 13.25
N ASP A 122 10.48 -3.93 12.85
CA ASP A 122 9.18 -3.35 12.49
C ASP A 122 8.54 -3.93 11.21
N GLY A 123 9.31 -4.54 10.31
CA GLY A 123 8.84 -5.21 9.10
C GLY A 123 8.58 -6.69 9.25
N TYR A 124 8.77 -7.25 10.45
CA TYR A 124 8.56 -8.66 10.75
C TYR A 124 7.19 -8.80 11.43
N ALA A 125 6.45 -9.85 11.07
CA ALA A 125 5.15 -10.09 11.69
C ALA A 125 5.29 -10.55 13.14
N GLU A 126 6.30 -11.37 13.40
CA GLU A 126 6.51 -12.05 14.68
C GLU A 126 7.95 -11.78 15.16
N PRO A 127 8.32 -10.53 15.51
CA PRO A 127 9.71 -10.18 15.82
C PRO A 127 10.27 -10.91 17.06
N ASP A 128 9.39 -11.41 17.93
CA ASP A 128 9.74 -12.13 19.16
C ASP A 128 9.73 -13.67 19.01
N LEU A 129 9.48 -14.20 17.79
CA LEU A 129 9.43 -15.63 17.53
C LEU A 129 10.76 -16.33 17.88
N GLN A 130 10.70 -17.51 18.49
CA GLN A 130 11.88 -18.36 18.74
C GLN A 130 11.66 -19.80 18.25
N PRO A 131 12.44 -20.28 17.28
CA PRO A 131 13.48 -19.57 16.51
C PRO A 131 12.88 -18.47 15.61
N LEU A 132 13.60 -17.36 15.39
CA LEU A 132 13.10 -16.19 14.64
C LEU A 132 12.67 -16.49 13.19
N PHE A 133 13.27 -17.53 12.60
CA PHE A 133 13.02 -17.94 11.22
C PHE A 133 12.65 -19.43 11.12
N PRO A 134 11.88 -19.80 10.09
CA PRO A 134 11.16 -18.90 9.18
C PRO A 134 9.98 -18.23 9.90
N GLN A 135 9.68 -16.99 9.51
CA GLN A 135 8.41 -16.37 9.90
C GLN A 135 7.26 -17.07 9.18
N SER A 136 6.06 -17.08 9.77
CA SER A 136 4.86 -17.65 9.11
C SER A 136 4.00 -16.60 8.42
N LEU A 137 4.11 -15.35 8.86
CA LEU A 137 3.31 -14.22 8.42
C LEU A 137 4.20 -13.06 7.92
N ALA A 138 3.60 -12.17 7.14
CA ALA A 138 4.20 -10.91 6.70
C ALA A 138 3.60 -9.76 7.51
N GLU A 139 4.42 -8.76 7.80
CA GLU A 139 3.87 -7.44 8.16
C GLU A 139 3.37 -6.77 6.87
N ILE A 140 2.18 -6.17 6.88
CA ILE A 140 1.50 -5.67 5.67
C ILE A 140 2.27 -4.56 4.95
N MET A 141 3.02 -3.74 5.68
CA MET A 141 3.87 -2.68 5.14
C MET A 141 5.25 -3.17 4.68
N SER A 142 5.60 -4.45 4.90
CA SER A 142 6.70 -5.13 4.22
C SER A 142 6.24 -6.10 3.14
N ALA A 143 5.00 -6.59 3.25
CA ALA A 143 4.31 -7.54 2.36
C ALA A 143 5.07 -8.86 2.09
N LYS A 144 6.12 -9.15 2.85
CA LYS A 144 6.98 -10.32 2.66
C LYS A 144 7.19 -11.11 3.94
N ILE A 145 7.28 -12.42 3.79
CA ILE A 145 7.54 -13.40 4.85
C ILE A 145 9.05 -13.71 4.84
N PRO A 146 9.81 -13.30 5.88
CA PRO A 146 11.24 -13.59 5.98
C PRO A 146 11.52 -15.07 6.25
N SER A 147 12.39 -15.69 5.44
CA SER A 147 12.97 -17.00 5.73
C SER A 147 14.37 -16.91 6.34
N SER A 148 15.03 -15.76 6.20
CA SER A 148 16.28 -15.39 6.87
C SER A 148 16.39 -13.87 6.92
N HIS A 149 17.50 -13.34 7.47
CA HIS A 149 17.77 -11.90 7.45
C HIS A 149 17.91 -11.29 6.05
N THR A 150 18.18 -12.10 5.02
CA THR A 150 18.47 -11.63 3.65
C THR A 150 17.52 -12.20 2.60
N GLN A 151 16.65 -13.13 2.99
CA GLN A 151 15.71 -13.79 2.09
C GLN A 151 14.30 -13.68 2.63
N SER A 152 13.39 -13.33 1.72
CA SER A 152 11.97 -13.25 1.99
C SER A 152 11.18 -13.53 0.72
N LYS A 153 9.92 -13.96 0.88
CA LYS A 153 8.97 -14.16 -0.22
C LYS A 153 7.76 -13.27 -0.02
N MET A 154 7.14 -12.82 -1.11
CA MET A 154 5.86 -12.09 -1.01
C MET A 154 4.79 -12.97 -0.36
N ALA A 155 3.95 -12.38 0.48
CA ALA A 155 2.78 -13.05 1.02
C ALA A 155 1.81 -13.44 -0.13
N ALA A 156 1.17 -14.61 -0.01
CA ALA A 156 0.27 -15.09 -1.05
C ALA A 156 -1.11 -14.44 -0.99
N SER A 157 -1.52 -13.91 0.17
CA SER A 157 -2.80 -13.24 0.37
C SER A 157 -2.79 -12.40 1.64
N LEU A 158 -3.81 -11.55 1.80
CA LEU A 158 -4.04 -10.79 3.04
C LEU A 158 -4.17 -11.67 4.28
N ALA A 159 -4.58 -12.94 4.14
CA ALA A 159 -4.67 -13.87 5.28
C ALA A 159 -3.29 -14.25 5.86
N GLN A 160 -2.20 -13.99 5.11
CA GLN A 160 -0.82 -14.15 5.58
C GLN A 160 -0.20 -12.82 6.04
N CYS A 161 -0.98 -11.74 6.08
CA CYS A 161 -0.50 -10.43 6.49
C CYS A 161 -1.08 -10.04 7.85
N ILE A 162 -0.29 -9.34 8.65
CA ILE A 162 -0.74 -8.67 9.86
C ILE A 162 -0.41 -7.17 9.80
N ILE A 163 -1.10 -6.38 10.62
CA ILE A 163 -0.65 -5.03 10.95
C ILE A 163 0.25 -5.14 12.18
N GLY A 164 1.55 -4.86 12.01
CA GLY A 164 2.51 -4.86 13.11
C GLY A 164 2.31 -3.69 14.06
N ASN A 165 2.89 -3.74 15.26
CA ASN A 165 2.72 -2.71 16.29
C ASN A 165 3.09 -1.31 15.77
N LYS A 166 4.24 -1.17 15.09
CA LYS A 166 4.69 0.11 14.52
C LYS A 166 3.68 0.67 13.52
N THR A 167 3.19 -0.15 12.59
CA THR A 167 2.16 0.23 11.62
C THR A 167 0.87 0.61 12.34
N ALA A 168 0.44 -0.15 13.35
CA ALA A 168 -0.75 0.15 14.15
C ALA A 168 -0.65 1.50 14.88
N TYR A 169 0.54 1.87 15.37
CA TYR A 169 0.78 3.20 15.94
C TYR A 169 0.70 4.30 14.88
N GLU A 170 1.31 4.12 13.72
CA GLU A 170 1.32 5.10 12.62
C GLU A 170 -0.11 5.42 12.15
N ILE A 171 -0.97 4.41 12.05
CA ILE A 171 -2.38 4.57 11.65
C ILE A 171 -3.32 4.86 12.83
N ASN A 172 -2.78 5.16 14.01
CA ASN A 172 -3.52 5.53 15.23
C ASN A 172 -4.47 4.46 15.78
N TRP A 173 -4.24 3.18 15.48
CA TRP A 173 -5.00 2.07 16.07
C TRP A 173 -4.55 1.74 17.49
N LEU A 174 -3.24 1.88 17.74
CA LEU A 174 -2.69 1.85 19.10
C LEU A 174 -2.41 3.28 19.55
N LYS A 175 -2.90 3.65 20.73
CA LYS A 175 -2.55 4.91 21.37
C LYS A 175 -1.27 4.72 22.17
N VAL A 176 -0.39 5.74 22.18
CA VAL A 176 0.72 5.79 23.13
C VAL A 176 0.13 5.74 24.53
N GLN A 177 0.47 4.73 25.32
CA GLN A 177 0.22 4.80 26.76
C GLN A 177 1.09 5.95 27.28
N ALA A 178 0.46 7.05 27.72
CA ALA A 178 1.18 8.07 28.45
C ALA A 178 1.71 7.42 29.73
N THR A 179 3.01 7.18 29.79
CA THR A 179 3.68 6.89 31.04
C THR A 179 3.57 8.14 31.91
N ASN A 180 2.77 8.05 32.97
CA ASN A 180 2.74 9.03 34.05
C ASN A 180 4.03 8.97 34.87
#